data_AF-A0A7C7ALQ6-F1
#
_entry.id   AF-A0A7C7ALQ6-F1
#
_cell.length_a   1.000
_cell.length_b   1.000
_cell.length_c   1.000
_cell.angle_alpha   90.00
_cell.angle_beta   90.00
_cell.angle_gamma   90.00
#
_symmetry.space_group_name_H-M   'P 1'
#
loop_
_entity.id
_entity.type
_entity.pdbx_description
1 polymer ?
#
loop_
_entity_poly.entity_id
_entity_poly.type
_entity_poly.pdbx_seq_one_letter_code
_entity_poly.pdbx_strand_id
1 'polypeptide(L)'
;MFQNDYIIKNIQMMAQFIASVIFKKKTTDYTIRRDADGNIDGLGDLCLQLHKMVDAGEICKAEDLLFQAIDKEQSTDCLELAVDFYGYLNTFEDKFLNDNDFSREEVAQGIEDIQRIYGIVNPT
;
A
#
# COMPACT_ATOMS: atom_id res chain seq x y z
N MET A 1 -13.51 15.40 12.27
CA MET A 1 -14.13 15.22 10.94
C MET A 1 -13.32 15.86 9.83
N PHE A 2 -13.06 17.19 9.81
CA PHE A 2 -12.32 17.83 8.70
C PHE A 2 -10.86 17.41 8.49
N GLN A 3 -10.12 17.12 9.57
CA GLN A 3 -8.70 16.74 9.46
C GLN A 3 -8.53 15.36 8.81
N ASN A 4 -9.37 14.39 9.18
CA ASN A 4 -9.28 13.03 8.65
C ASN A 4 -9.72 12.99 7.19
N ASP A 5 -10.77 13.72 6.82
CA ASP A 5 -11.15 13.91 5.41
C ASP A 5 -10.02 14.49 4.54
N TYR A 6 -9.23 15.41 5.10
CA TYR A 6 -8.06 15.96 4.41
C TYR A 6 -6.96 14.92 4.25
N ILE A 7 -6.63 14.19 5.32
CA ILE A 7 -5.58 13.16 5.29
C ILE A 7 -5.96 12.02 4.34
N ILE A 8 -7.20 11.52 4.37
CA ILE A 8 -7.70 10.47 3.48
C ILE A 8 -7.52 10.87 2.00
N LYS A 9 -7.87 12.11 1.65
CA LYS A 9 -7.68 12.64 0.29
C LYS A 9 -6.22 12.78 -0.08
N ASN A 10 -5.39 13.20 0.88
CA ASN A 10 -3.96 13.37 0.69
C ASN A 10 -3.24 12.04 0.44
N ILE A 11 -3.56 11.01 1.24
CA ILE A 11 -3.15 9.61 1.02
C ILE A 11 -3.55 9.14 -0.37
N GLN A 12 -4.82 9.34 -0.75
CA GLN A 12 -5.32 8.93 -2.06
C GLN A 12 -4.58 9.63 -3.21
N MET A 13 -4.30 10.93 -3.08
CA MET A 13 -3.55 11.70 -4.08
C MET A 13 -2.10 11.22 -4.19
N MET A 14 -1.43 10.91 -3.08
CA MET A 14 -0.06 10.37 -3.10
C MET A 14 0.00 8.98 -3.73
N ALA A 15 -0.91 8.08 -3.36
CA ALA A 15 -1.01 6.75 -3.95
C ALA A 15 -1.25 6.82 -5.46
N GLN A 16 -2.17 7.70 -5.91
CA GLN A 16 -2.43 7.93 -7.33
C GLN A 16 -1.25 8.56 -8.06
N PHE A 17 -0.51 9.46 -7.42
CA PHE A 17 0.68 10.06 -8.00
C PHE A 17 1.74 8.97 -8.29
N ILE A 18 2.06 8.14 -7.30
CA ILE A 18 2.99 7.02 -7.47
C ILE A 18 2.52 6.09 -8.58
N ALA A 19 1.23 5.71 -8.56
CA ALA A 19 0.66 4.84 -9.57
C ALA A 19 0.75 5.40 -11.00
N SER A 20 0.52 6.71 -11.14
CA SER A 20 0.55 7.39 -12.44
C SER A 20 1.97 7.56 -13.00
N VAL A 21 2.95 7.86 -12.13
CA VAL A 21 4.35 8.10 -12.51
C VAL A 21 5.06 6.80 -12.84
N ILE A 22 4.77 5.73 -12.09
CA ILE A 22 5.54 4.48 -12.16
C ILE A 22 4.84 3.43 -13.03
N PHE A 23 3.55 3.18 -12.83
CA PHE A 23 2.84 2.09 -13.51
C PHE A 23 2.19 2.51 -14.83
N LYS A 24 2.15 3.83 -15.12
CA LYS A 24 1.36 4.42 -16.22
C LYS A 24 -0.12 3.98 -16.20
N LYS A 25 -0.62 3.52 -15.05
CA LYS A 25 -2.00 3.12 -14.80
C LYS A 25 -2.68 4.19 -13.95
N LYS A 26 -4.01 4.25 -14.03
CA LYS A 26 -4.82 5.20 -13.24
C LYS A 26 -5.28 4.65 -11.89
N THR A 27 -5.03 3.36 -11.61
CA THR A 27 -5.51 2.64 -10.43
C THR A 27 -4.35 2.28 -9.52
N THR A 28 -4.65 2.13 -8.23
CA THR A 28 -3.69 1.74 -7.18
C THR A 28 -3.64 0.23 -6.95
N ASP A 29 -4.56 -0.54 -7.54
CA ASP A 29 -4.65 -1.98 -7.36
C ASP A 29 -3.45 -2.70 -7.97
N TYR A 30 -2.87 -3.64 -7.21
CA TYR A 30 -1.83 -4.53 -7.65
C TYR A 30 -2.40 -5.50 -8.68
N THR A 31 -1.70 -5.63 -9.81
CA THR A 31 -2.12 -6.58 -10.84
C THR A 31 -1.53 -7.96 -10.54
N ILE A 32 -2.36 -8.86 -10.02
CA ILE A 32 -1.99 -10.27 -9.85
C ILE A 32 -1.64 -10.87 -11.22
N ARG A 33 -0.37 -11.24 -11.39
CA ARG A 33 0.11 -11.91 -12.59
C ARG A 33 0.01 -13.42 -12.41
N ARG A 34 -0.32 -14.11 -13.51
CA ARG A 34 -0.38 -15.57 -13.56
C ARG A 34 0.54 -16.10 -14.64
N ASP A 35 1.20 -17.22 -14.36
CA ASP A 35 1.99 -17.92 -15.35
C ASP A 35 1.10 -18.70 -16.34
N ALA A 36 1.72 -19.38 -17.31
CA ALA A 36 1.01 -20.12 -18.36
C ALA A 36 0.13 -21.27 -17.80
N ASP A 37 0.52 -21.85 -16.67
CA ASP A 37 -0.22 -22.89 -15.96
C ASP A 37 -1.28 -22.32 -14.99
N GLY A 38 -1.37 -20.98 -14.89
CA GLY A 38 -2.38 -20.28 -14.10
C GLY A 38 -2.02 -20.09 -12.62
N ASN A 39 -0.79 -20.40 -12.19
CA ASN A 39 -0.34 -20.13 -10.83
C ASN A 39 -0.03 -18.64 -10.66
N ILE A 40 -0.25 -18.16 -9.44
CA ILE A 40 0.04 -16.78 -9.05
C ILE A 40 1.53 -16.69 -8.71
N ASP A 41 2.17 -15.56 -9.07
CA ASP A 41 3.55 -15.33 -8.67
C ASP A 41 3.68 -14.99 -7.18
N GLY A 42 4.91 -15.06 -6.64
CA GLY A 42 5.13 -14.87 -5.20
C GLY A 42 4.69 -13.51 -4.66
N LEU A 43 4.67 -12.46 -5.50
CA LEU A 43 4.17 -11.14 -5.13
C LEU A 43 2.64 -11.07 -5.15
N GLY A 44 1.97 -11.75 -6.07
CA GLY A 44 0.52 -11.89 -6.05
C GLY A 44 0.04 -12.69 -4.82
N ASP A 45 0.75 -13.74 -4.43
CA ASP A 45 0.45 -14.46 -3.18
C ASP A 45 0.66 -13.57 -1.96
N LEU A 46 1.74 -12.78 -1.94
CA LEU A 46 1.99 -11.81 -0.88
C LEU A 46 0.88 -10.75 -0.81
N CYS A 47 0.41 -10.23 -1.95
CA CYS A 47 -0.73 -9.30 -1.99
C CYS A 47 -1.98 -9.88 -1.32
N LEU A 48 -2.34 -11.10 -1.69
CA LEU A 48 -3.49 -11.79 -1.10
C LEU A 48 -3.28 -12.07 0.40
N GLN A 49 -2.05 -12.36 0.81
CA GLN A 49 -1.70 -12.54 2.22
C GLN A 49 -1.86 -11.23 3.00
N LEU A 50 -1.34 -10.12 2.49
CA LEU A 50 -1.43 -8.81 3.14
C LEU A 50 -2.88 -8.37 3.32
N HIS A 51 -3.73 -8.49 2.29
CA HIS A 51 -5.16 -8.18 2.42
C HIS A 51 -5.84 -9.04 3.49
N LYS A 52 -5.56 -10.35 3.53
CA LYS A 52 -6.11 -11.24 4.57
C LYS A 52 -5.65 -10.85 5.97
N MET A 53 -4.40 -10.41 6.12
CA MET A 53 -3.88 -9.95 7.42
C MET A 53 -4.57 -8.66 7.85
N VAL A 54 -4.77 -7.72 6.93
CA VAL A 54 -5.55 -6.50 7.19
C VAL A 54 -6.98 -6.84 7.60
N ASP A 55 -7.67 -7.71 6.86
CA ASP A 55 -9.04 -8.13 7.19
C ASP A 55 -9.15 -8.83 8.57
N ALA A 56 -8.06 -9.47 9.01
CA ALA A 56 -7.94 -10.10 10.32
C ALA A 56 -7.54 -9.13 11.44
N GLY A 57 -7.29 -7.86 11.14
CA GLY A 57 -6.83 -6.85 12.10
C GLY A 57 -5.33 -6.87 12.39
N GLU A 58 -4.54 -7.68 11.66
CA GLU A 58 -3.10 -7.80 11.87
C GLU A 58 -2.30 -6.74 11.08
N ILE A 59 -2.72 -5.47 11.15
CA ILE A 59 -2.23 -4.39 10.27
C ILE A 59 -0.73 -4.16 10.43
N CYS A 60 -0.23 -3.96 11.66
CA CYS A 60 1.20 -3.73 11.90
C CYS A 60 2.07 -4.90 11.37
N LYS A 61 1.63 -6.14 11.58
CA LYS A 61 2.36 -7.32 11.08
C LYS A 61 2.36 -7.39 9.56
N ALA A 62 1.27 -6.96 8.93
CA ALA A 62 1.16 -6.91 7.48
C ALA A 62 2.13 -5.85 6.91
N GLU A 63 2.18 -4.68 7.54
CA GLU A 63 3.12 -3.62 7.19
C GLU A 63 4.59 -4.08 7.36
N ASP A 64 4.93 -4.70 8.48
CA ASP A 64 6.27 -5.28 8.70
C ASP A 64 6.65 -6.26 7.58
N LEU A 65 5.72 -7.12 7.16
CA LEU A 65 5.95 -8.09 6.09
C LEU A 65 6.14 -7.40 4.73
N LEU A 66 5.38 -6.35 4.46
CA LEU A 66 5.53 -5.53 3.25
C LEU A 66 6.94 -4.90 3.20
N PHE A 67 7.39 -4.27 4.28
CA PHE A 67 8.73 -3.66 4.33
C PHE A 67 9.84 -4.71 4.25
N GLN A 68 9.69 -5.88 4.86
CA GLN A 68 10.64 -6.98 4.67
C GLN A 68 10.76 -7.41 3.20
N ALA A 69 9.65 -7.43 2.45
CA ALA A 69 9.68 -7.73 1.02
C ALA A 69 10.41 -6.64 0.22
N ILE A 70 10.18 -5.37 0.56
CA ILE A 70 10.86 -4.21 -0.06
C ILE A 70 12.36 -4.24 0.24
N ASP A 71 12.76 -4.50 1.48
CA ASP A 71 14.16 -4.59 1.90
C ASP A 71 14.90 -5.73 1.20
N LYS A 72 14.20 -6.85 0.98
CA LYS A 72 14.75 -8.00 0.25
C LYS A 72 14.94 -7.68 -1.24
N GLU A 73 13.97 -7.01 -1.85
CA GLU A 73 14.02 -6.64 -3.26
C GLU A 73 13.26 -5.33 -3.51
N GLN A 74 14.01 -4.24 -3.66
CA GLN A 74 13.47 -2.91 -3.95
C GLN A 74 13.08 -2.77 -5.43
N SER A 75 12.08 -3.55 -5.87
CA SER A 75 11.60 -3.59 -7.25
C SER A 75 10.39 -2.68 -7.46
N THR A 76 10.15 -2.32 -8.72
CA THR A 76 8.93 -1.60 -9.11
C THR A 76 7.65 -2.39 -8.79
N ASP A 77 7.70 -3.71 -8.79
CA ASP A 77 6.55 -4.55 -8.45
C ASP A 77 6.26 -4.53 -6.94
N CYS A 78 7.29 -4.48 -6.09
CA CYS A 78 7.14 -4.26 -4.65
C CYS A 78 6.54 -2.87 -4.36
N LEU A 79 6.88 -1.87 -5.17
CA LEU A 79 6.24 -0.55 -5.10
C LEU A 79 4.76 -0.60 -5.50
N GLU A 80 4.39 -1.36 -6.54
CA GLU A 80 2.97 -1.55 -6.94
C GLU A 80 2.19 -2.19 -5.79
N LEU A 81 2.79 -3.19 -5.13
CA LEU A 81 2.21 -3.86 -3.98
C LEU A 81 2.02 -2.92 -2.78
N ALA A 82 2.99 -2.07 -2.48
CA ALA A 82 2.89 -1.12 -1.38
C ALA A 82 1.79 -0.08 -1.63
N VAL A 83 1.67 0.41 -2.87
CA VAL A 83 0.61 1.36 -3.25
C VAL A 83 -0.78 0.73 -3.14
N ASP A 84 -0.93 -0.54 -3.52
CA ASP A 84 -2.17 -1.30 -3.27
C ASP A 84 -2.45 -1.38 -1.77
N PHE A 85 -1.49 -1.86 -0.97
CA PHE A 85 -1.66 -2.08 0.47
C PHE A 85 -2.18 -0.83 1.20
N TYR A 86 -1.55 0.32 1.00
CA TYR A 86 -2.02 1.57 1.63
C TYR A 86 -3.30 2.10 0.99
N GLY A 87 -3.53 1.86 -0.30
CA GLY A 87 -4.80 2.14 -0.96
C GLY A 87 -5.95 1.35 -0.33
N TYR A 88 -5.73 0.06 -0.05
CA TYR A 88 -6.67 -0.84 0.60
C TYR A 88 -6.96 -0.41 2.04
N LEU A 89 -5.92 -0.16 2.85
CA LEU A 89 -6.06 0.39 4.20
C LEU A 89 -6.83 1.71 4.21
N ASN A 90 -6.64 2.54 3.17
CA ASN A 90 -7.34 3.82 3.10
C ASN A 90 -8.85 3.70 2.91
N THR A 91 -9.37 2.52 2.53
CA THR A 91 -10.81 2.26 2.40
C THR A 91 -11.51 1.98 3.73
N PHE A 92 -10.76 1.58 4.77
CA PHE A 92 -11.30 1.30 6.09
C PHE A 92 -11.55 2.59 6.87
N GLU A 93 -12.50 2.55 7.81
CA GLU A 93 -12.77 3.67 8.71
C GLU A 93 -11.67 3.81 9.78
N ASP A 94 -11.47 5.02 10.29
CA ASP A 94 -10.48 5.27 11.36
C ASP A 94 -10.74 4.42 12.61
N LYS A 95 -12.01 4.11 12.91
CA LYS A 95 -12.35 3.22 14.03
C LYS A 95 -11.73 1.83 13.86
N PHE A 96 -11.78 1.27 12.66
CA PHE A 96 -11.19 -0.03 12.38
C PHE A 96 -9.67 0.00 12.54
N LEU A 97 -9.01 1.05 12.03
CA LEU A 97 -7.56 1.22 12.19
C LEU A 97 -7.20 1.30 13.68
N ASN A 98 -7.87 2.18 14.43
CA ASN A 98 -7.59 2.41 15.85
C ASN A 98 -7.86 1.16 16.71
N ASP A 99 -8.93 0.40 16.41
CA ASP A 99 -9.24 -0.84 17.12
C ASP A 99 -8.17 -1.94 16.90
N ASN A 100 -7.34 -1.79 15.86
CA ASN A 100 -6.28 -2.71 15.47
C ASN A 100 -4.88 -2.06 15.58
N ASP A 101 -4.70 -1.14 16.53
CA ASP A 101 -3.42 -0.49 16.88
C ASP A 101 -2.75 0.22 15.69
N PHE A 102 -3.54 0.80 14.79
CA PHE A 102 -3.07 1.55 13.63
C PHE A 102 -3.83 2.87 13.48
N SER A 103 -3.30 3.81 12.70
CA SER A 103 -3.89 5.14 12.54
C SER A 103 -3.87 5.63 11.09
N ARG A 104 -4.67 6.66 10.81
CA ARG A 104 -4.67 7.30 9.49
C ARG A 104 -3.33 7.97 9.20
N GLU A 105 -2.72 8.53 10.23
CA GLU A 105 -1.41 9.14 10.21
C GLU A 105 -0.32 8.12 9.87
N GLU A 106 -0.40 6.89 10.38
CA GLU A 106 0.51 5.80 10.02
C GLU A 106 0.35 5.37 8.56
N VAL A 107 -0.88 5.32 8.02
CA VAL A 107 -1.09 5.10 6.57
C VAL A 107 -0.38 6.18 5.74
N ALA A 108 -0.49 7.46 6.14
CA ALA A 108 0.18 8.56 5.46
C ALA A 108 1.71 8.45 5.57
N GLN A 109 2.23 8.17 6.77
CA GLN A 109 3.65 8.01 7.03
C GLN A 109 4.25 6.87 6.22
N GLY A 110 3.54 5.74 6.14
CA GLY A 110 3.94 4.58 5.33
C GLY A 110 4.10 4.94 3.86
N ILE A 111 3.16 5.70 3.28
CA ILE A 111 3.30 6.19 1.89
C ILE A 111 4.52 7.12 1.73
N GLU A 112 4.74 8.05 2.66
CA GLU A 112 5.91 8.94 2.62
C GLU A 112 7.22 8.16 2.70
N ASP A 113 7.27 7.10 3.50
CA ASP A 113 8.44 6.24 3.63
C ASP A 113 8.70 5.45 2.34
N ILE A 114 7.65 4.93 1.70
CA ILE A 114 7.74 4.33 0.36
C ILE A 114 8.27 5.35 -0.65
N GLN A 115 7.76 6.58 -0.66
CA GLN A 115 8.26 7.62 -1.57
C GLN A 115 9.76 7.88 -1.34
N ARG A 116 10.20 7.94 -0.08
CA ARG A 116 11.61 8.15 0.27
C ARG A 116 12.50 6.98 -0.17
N ILE A 117 12.08 5.75 0.10
CA ILE A 117 12.80 4.53 -0.28
C ILE A 117 13.03 4.51 -1.79
N TYR A 118 11.97 4.76 -2.57
CA TYR A 118 12.01 4.68 -4.03
C TYR A 118 12.45 5.99 -4.72
N GLY A 119 12.84 7.02 -3.97
CA GLY A 119 13.33 8.29 -4.51
C GLY A 119 12.29 9.09 -5.30
N ILE A 120 11.01 8.94 -4.95
CA ILE A 120 9.89 9.63 -5.61
C ILE A 120 9.74 11.00 -4.97
N VAL A 121 9.96 12.05 -5.76
CA VAL A 121 9.80 13.44 -5.32
C VAL A 121 8.43 13.95 -5.77
N ASN A 122 7.55 14.29 -4.83
CA ASN A 122 6.29 14.96 -5.15
C ASN A 122 6.63 16.33 -5.81
N PRO A 123 5.99 16.70 -6.93
CA PRO A 123 6.13 18.04 -7.49
C PRO A 123 5.63 19.04 -6.46
N THR A 124 6.53 19.93 -6.02
CA THR A 124 6.24 21.08 -5.14
C THR A 124 5.28 22.07 -5.78
#